data_AF-A0A9P1BI52-F1
#
_entry.id   AF-A0A9P1BI52-F1
#
_cell.length_a   1.000
_cell.length_b   1.000
_cell.length_c   1.000
_cell.angle_alpha   90.00
_cell.angle_beta   90.00
_cell.angle_gamma   90.00
#
_symmetry.space_group_name_H-M   'P 1'
#
loop_
_entity.id
_entity.type
_entity.pdbx_description
1 polymer ?
#
loop_
_entity_poly.entity_id
_entity_poly.type
_entity_poly.pdbx_seq_one_letter_code
_entity_poly.pdbx_strand_id
1 'polypeptide(L)'
;VGSITTSMTALRSMRADTKKQFWMLRRYLGFKKVPYATRSRIIKFLEFQCAKRSAEVSVESIEILDLLSVPLQNLLQFELRKQLLEGHPFFAYLQEHMLPIMISICSRVLKLTAFAPEDVVFRPGEESTSMYVVQSGDMEYRVHSSNHECLVAHQVGALAWLSEAALWTNWWHRGYFTSRAASWIGIIKPGPLAEIAKIHTAPWCFCRQYAAVFVDNLNRLNQESWNDLGLDTEKLQGLVEGAKNPENFLEKETRSRGVESWADSDDGRSIRSSRNSSKVQERPFSGFKL
;
A
#
# COMPACT_ATOMS: atom_id res chain seq x y z
N VAL A 1 11.59 31.27 38.93
CA VAL A 1 10.57 30.33 39.47
C VAL A 1 9.23 30.36 38.70
N GLY A 2 8.85 31.48 38.06
CA GLY A 2 7.61 31.56 37.26
C GLY A 2 7.57 30.68 35.99
N SER A 3 8.65 30.66 35.20
CA SER A 3 8.69 29.94 33.90
C SER A 3 8.48 28.41 34.02
N ILE A 4 9.11 27.75 35.00
CA ILE A 4 8.96 26.31 35.24
C ILE A 4 7.51 25.98 35.67
N THR A 5 6.89 26.86 36.46
CA THR A 5 5.52 26.69 36.95
C THR A 5 4.49 26.85 35.83
N THR A 6 4.70 27.80 34.92
CA THR A 6 3.85 28.02 33.73
C THR A 6 3.92 26.83 32.77
N SER A 7 5.13 26.33 32.47
CA SER A 7 5.31 25.15 31.62
C SER A 7 4.72 23.87 32.25
N MET A 8 4.86 23.69 33.57
CA MET A 8 4.21 22.58 34.29
C MET A 8 2.69 22.67 34.28
N THR A 9 2.12 23.89 34.34
CA THR A 9 0.68 24.11 34.27
C THR A 9 0.14 23.80 32.87
N ALA A 10 0.85 24.24 31.82
CA ALA A 10 0.50 23.90 30.43
C ALA A 10 0.54 22.38 30.17
N LEU A 11 1.58 21.69 30.64
CA LEU A 11 1.68 20.22 30.55
C LEU A 11 0.56 19.51 31.31
N ARG A 12 0.17 20.00 32.48
CA ARG A 12 -0.96 19.46 33.25
C ARG A 12 -2.30 19.70 32.55
N SER A 13 -2.49 20.85 31.91
CA SER A 13 -3.68 21.18 31.12
C SER A 13 -3.84 20.22 29.94
N MET A 14 -2.78 20.04 29.14
CA MET A 14 -2.82 19.09 28.01
C MET A 14 -3.15 17.66 28.46
N ARG A 15 -2.59 17.21 29.59
CA ARG A 15 -2.92 15.90 30.17
C ARG A 15 -4.36 15.82 30.70
N ALA A 16 -4.92 16.92 31.22
CA ALA A 16 -6.30 16.98 31.67
C ALA A 16 -7.29 16.88 30.48
N ASP A 17 -6.98 17.53 29.36
CA ASP A 17 -7.79 17.47 28.15
C ASP A 17 -7.85 16.06 27.56
N THR A 18 -6.71 15.37 27.47
CA THR A 18 -6.67 13.97 27.04
C THR A 18 -7.54 13.08 27.94
N LYS A 19 -7.46 13.23 29.26
CA LYS A 19 -8.31 12.48 30.21
C LYS A 19 -9.79 12.74 30.00
N LYS A 20 -10.17 14.01 29.75
CA LYS A 20 -11.56 14.40 29.45
C LYS A 20 -12.05 13.73 28.16
N GLN A 21 -11.24 13.72 27.11
CA GLN A 21 -11.57 13.05 25.84
C GLN A 21 -11.76 11.54 26.03
N PHE A 22 -10.87 10.85 26.76
CA PHE A 22 -11.05 9.43 27.05
C PHE A 22 -12.28 9.14 27.92
N TRP A 23 -12.63 10.04 28.85
CA TRP A 23 -13.87 9.90 29.61
C TRP A 23 -15.10 10.02 28.72
N MET A 24 -15.15 11.02 27.83
CA MET A 24 -16.24 11.18 26.86
C MET A 24 -16.34 9.99 25.92
N LEU A 25 -15.21 9.46 25.43
CA LEU A 25 -15.17 8.26 24.60
C LEU A 25 -15.74 7.03 25.34
N ARG A 26 -15.30 6.79 26.58
CA ARG A 26 -15.82 5.67 27.40
C ARG A 26 -17.33 5.79 27.59
N ARG A 27 -17.83 7.00 27.88
CA ARG A 27 -19.27 7.27 28.00
C ARG A 27 -20.01 7.03 26.69
N TYR A 28 -19.47 7.50 25.56
CA TYR A 28 -20.06 7.31 24.24
C TYR A 28 -20.17 5.82 23.84
N LEU A 29 -19.08 5.06 24.00
CA LEU A 29 -19.06 3.62 23.71
C LEU A 29 -19.99 2.84 24.65
N GLY A 30 -20.11 3.29 25.91
CA GLY A 30 -21.09 2.78 26.86
C GLY A 30 -22.53 3.01 26.42
N PHE A 31 -22.85 4.25 26.05
CA PHE A 31 -24.18 4.66 25.60
C PHE A 31 -24.62 3.93 24.33
N LYS A 32 -23.70 3.73 23.38
CA LYS A 32 -23.95 2.99 22.12
C LYS A 32 -23.94 1.46 22.30
N LYS A 33 -23.82 0.96 23.54
CA LYS A 33 -23.80 -0.48 23.88
C LYS A 33 -22.78 -1.28 23.06
N VAL A 34 -21.63 -0.68 22.76
CA VAL A 34 -20.53 -1.38 22.08
C VAL A 34 -20.02 -2.50 22.98
N PRO A 35 -19.83 -3.74 22.45
CA PRO A 35 -19.31 -4.88 23.22
C PRO A 35 -18.00 -4.56 23.95
N TYR A 36 -17.80 -5.18 25.10
CA TYR A 36 -16.63 -4.91 25.95
C TYR A 36 -15.31 -5.17 25.22
N ALA A 37 -15.21 -6.26 24.45
CA ALA A 37 -14.01 -6.60 23.68
C ALA A 37 -13.61 -5.47 22.71
N THR A 38 -14.54 -5.02 21.88
CA THR A 38 -14.33 -3.90 20.93
C THR A 38 -14.00 -2.61 21.65
N ARG A 39 -14.71 -2.29 22.74
CA ARG A 39 -14.45 -1.09 23.54
C ARG A 39 -13.03 -1.08 24.11
N SER A 40 -12.59 -2.20 24.70
CA SER A 40 -11.25 -2.30 25.29
C SER A 40 -10.17 -2.14 24.22
N ARG A 41 -10.36 -2.71 23.03
CA ARG A 41 -9.40 -2.59 21.92
C ARG A 41 -9.29 -1.16 21.40
N ILE A 42 -10.42 -0.47 21.19
CA ILE A 42 -10.44 0.94 20.79
C ILE A 42 -9.70 1.81 21.80
N ILE A 43 -10.00 1.64 23.10
CA ILE A 43 -9.38 2.45 24.16
C ILE A 43 -7.86 2.20 24.21
N LYS A 44 -7.42 0.93 24.23
CA LYS A 44 -5.99 0.58 24.27
C LYS A 44 -5.23 1.12 23.06
N PHE A 45 -5.81 1.01 21.86
CA PHE A 45 -5.19 1.53 20.64
C PHE A 45 -5.04 3.06 20.69
N LEU A 46 -6.07 3.78 21.11
CA LEU A 46 -6.01 5.23 21.23
C LEU A 46 -5.06 5.67 22.35
N GLU A 47 -5.00 4.96 23.47
CA GLU A 47 -4.03 5.22 24.55
C GLU A 47 -2.59 5.07 24.03
N PHE A 48 -2.31 4.00 23.26
CA PHE A 48 -1.01 3.82 22.61
C PHE A 48 -0.69 4.96 21.63
N GLN A 49 -1.65 5.35 20.78
CA GLN A 49 -1.45 6.43 19.81
C GLN A 49 -1.24 7.79 20.48
N CYS A 50 -1.98 8.09 21.56
CA CYS A 50 -1.77 9.30 22.36
C CYS A 50 -0.40 9.30 23.06
N ALA A 51 0.05 8.15 23.57
CA ALA A 51 1.36 8.02 24.19
C ALA A 51 2.48 8.26 23.17
N LYS A 52 2.37 7.65 21.97
CA LYS A 52 3.31 7.86 20.87
C LYS A 52 3.32 9.33 20.39
N ARG A 53 2.15 9.94 20.21
CA ARG A 53 2.02 11.37 19.86
C ARG A 53 2.53 12.32 20.94
N SER A 54 2.61 11.88 22.19
CA SER A 54 3.19 12.69 23.27
C SER A 54 4.72 12.56 23.34
N ALA A 55 5.28 11.49 22.79
CA ALA A 55 6.72 11.26 22.70
C ALA A 55 7.33 11.86 21.42
N GLU A 56 6.57 11.88 20.32
CA GLU A 56 6.96 12.49 19.04
C GLU A 56 6.23 13.83 18.85
N VAL A 57 6.96 14.89 18.47
CA VAL A 57 6.32 16.17 18.13
C VAL A 57 5.49 15.99 16.88
N SER A 58 4.16 16.05 17.01
CA SER A 58 3.24 15.89 15.89
C SER A 58 3.38 17.06 14.92
N VAL A 59 3.46 16.76 13.62
CA VAL A 59 3.46 17.77 12.54
C VAL A 59 2.28 18.75 12.69
N GLU A 60 1.10 18.24 13.05
CA GLU A 60 -0.12 19.03 13.27
C GLU A 60 -0.03 19.99 14.46
N SER A 61 0.91 19.77 15.38
CA SER A 61 1.15 20.66 16.52
C SER A 61 2.18 21.75 16.22
N ILE A 62 2.79 21.74 15.03
CA ILE A 62 3.81 22.70 14.61
C ILE A 62 3.18 23.64 13.57
N GLU A 63 2.45 24.65 14.05
CA GLU A 63 1.73 25.63 13.22
C GLU A 63 2.65 26.36 12.22
N ILE A 64 3.95 26.50 12.52
CA ILE A 64 4.92 27.14 11.61
C ILE A 64 5.18 26.33 10.33
N LEU A 65 4.90 25.02 10.31
CA LEU A 65 5.05 24.21 9.10
C LEU A 65 4.02 24.56 8.02
N ASP A 66 2.89 25.14 8.40
CA ASP A 66 1.86 25.60 7.46
C ASP A 66 2.34 26.82 6.64
N LEU A 67 3.37 27.53 7.11
CA LEU A 67 4.01 28.63 6.38
C LEU A 67 5.00 28.16 5.31
N LEU A 68 5.36 26.87 5.29
CA LEU A 68 6.27 26.34 4.27
C LEU A 68 5.61 26.37 2.90
N SER A 69 6.40 26.70 1.87
CA SER A 69 5.94 26.58 0.49
C SER A 69 5.67 25.11 0.15
N VAL A 70 4.73 24.86 -0.77
CA VAL A 70 4.35 23.50 -1.21
C VAL A 70 5.57 22.66 -1.63
N PRO A 71 6.58 23.18 -2.38
CA PRO A 71 7.77 22.40 -2.70
C PRO A 71 8.61 21.99 -1.48
N LEU A 72 8.75 22.88 -0.47
CA LEU A 72 9.48 22.56 0.76
C LEU A 72 8.72 21.53 1.61
N GLN A 73 7.38 21.63 1.66
CA GLN A 73 6.56 20.61 2.32
C GLN A 73 6.73 19.24 1.65
N ASN A 74 6.75 19.19 0.31
CA ASN A 74 6.98 17.95 -0.42
C ASN A 74 8.36 17.35 -0.12
N LEU A 75 9.41 18.18 -0.10
CA LEU A 75 10.76 17.74 0.27
C LEU A 75 10.84 17.21 1.70
N LEU A 76 10.20 17.89 2.66
CA LEU A 76 10.13 17.42 4.03
C LEU A 76 9.46 16.04 4.12
N GLN A 77 8.32 15.86 3.45
CA GLN A 77 7.64 14.56 3.43
C GLN A 77 8.48 13.47 2.75
N PHE A 78 9.25 13.82 1.72
CA PHE A 78 10.22 12.92 1.10
C PHE A 78 11.30 12.48 2.10
N GLU A 79 11.98 13.43 2.74
CA GLU A 79 13.06 13.12 3.69
C GLU A 79 12.58 12.27 4.88
N LEU A 80 11.36 12.50 5.37
CA LEU A 80 10.79 11.75 6.48
C LEU A 80 10.37 10.32 6.10
N ARG A 81 10.10 10.03 4.82
CA ARG A 81 9.45 8.78 4.40
C ARG A 81 10.25 7.96 3.39
N LYS A 82 11.31 8.52 2.78
CA LYS A 82 12.09 7.85 1.72
C LYS A 82 12.65 6.49 2.15
N GLN A 83 13.03 6.35 3.42
CA GLN A 83 13.54 5.09 3.98
C GLN A 83 12.55 3.92 3.86
N LEU A 84 11.25 4.20 3.80
CA LEU A 84 10.23 3.17 3.61
C LEU A 84 10.30 2.53 2.22
N LEU A 85 10.78 3.28 1.22
CA LEU A 85 10.77 2.86 -0.17
C LEU A 85 12.18 2.57 -0.71
N GLU A 86 13.21 3.09 -0.05
CA GLU A 86 14.61 2.97 -0.45
C GLU A 86 15.08 1.52 -0.61
N GLY A 87 14.56 0.60 0.22
CA GLY A 87 14.90 -0.83 0.13
C GLY A 87 14.36 -1.54 -1.12
N HIS A 88 13.41 -0.94 -1.83
CA HIS A 88 12.74 -1.56 -2.97
C HIS A 88 13.37 -1.09 -4.29
N PRO A 89 13.92 -2.00 -5.14
CA PRO A 89 14.70 -1.62 -6.33
C PRO A 89 14.01 -0.67 -7.30
N PHE A 90 12.69 -0.86 -7.55
CA PHE A 90 11.91 0.05 -8.39
C PHE A 90 11.94 1.51 -7.88
N PHE A 91 11.73 1.71 -6.58
CA PHE A 91 11.71 3.06 -5.99
C PHE A 91 13.12 3.62 -5.82
N ALA A 92 14.12 2.79 -5.55
CA ALA A 92 15.53 3.20 -5.54
C ALA A 92 15.95 3.77 -6.91
N TYR A 93 15.57 3.12 -8.01
CA TYR A 93 15.83 3.62 -9.36
C TYR A 93 15.14 4.96 -9.64
N LEU A 94 13.87 5.11 -9.23
CA LEU A 94 13.16 6.39 -9.33
C LEU A 94 13.83 7.48 -8.52
N GLN A 95 14.37 7.17 -7.33
CA GLN A 95 15.09 8.14 -6.51
C GLN A 95 16.38 8.63 -7.18
N GLU A 96 17.14 7.71 -7.78
CA GLU A 96 18.43 8.01 -8.41
C GLU A 96 18.27 8.81 -9.71
N HIS A 97 17.34 8.42 -10.58
CA HIS A 97 17.22 8.98 -11.93
C HIS A 97 16.05 9.94 -12.12
N MET A 98 15.04 9.91 -11.25
CA MET A 98 13.77 10.60 -11.42
C MET A 98 13.27 11.23 -10.11
N LEU A 99 14.20 11.85 -9.36
CA LEU A 99 13.94 12.40 -8.01
C LEU A 99 12.64 13.23 -7.87
N PRO A 100 12.23 14.10 -8.81
CA PRO A 100 10.98 14.85 -8.69
C PRO A 100 9.73 13.97 -8.57
N ILE A 101 9.73 12.82 -9.25
CA ILE A 101 8.66 11.82 -9.15
C ILE A 101 8.71 11.14 -7.78
N MET A 102 9.89 10.75 -7.31
CA MET A 102 10.06 10.13 -6.00
C MET A 102 9.58 11.04 -4.85
N ILE A 103 9.93 12.33 -4.91
CA ILE A 103 9.42 13.34 -3.97
C ILE A 103 7.89 13.37 -3.97
N SER A 104 7.30 13.36 -5.16
CA SER A 104 5.85 13.38 -5.35
C SER A 104 5.18 12.09 -4.85
N ILE A 105 5.82 10.93 -5.02
CA ILE A 105 5.34 9.64 -4.48
C ILE A 105 5.30 9.70 -2.95
N CYS A 106 6.39 10.11 -2.30
CA CYS A 106 6.46 10.16 -0.84
C CYS A 106 5.48 11.18 -0.23
N SER A 107 5.26 12.32 -0.89
CA SER A 107 4.38 13.37 -0.35
C SER A 107 2.89 13.12 -0.65
N ARG A 108 2.54 12.63 -1.85
CA ARG A 108 1.15 12.55 -2.32
C ARG A 108 0.58 11.13 -2.34
N VAL A 109 1.38 10.12 -2.70
CA VAL A 109 0.92 8.74 -2.94
C VAL A 109 1.00 7.90 -1.68
N LEU A 110 2.16 7.93 -1.01
CA LEU A 110 2.41 7.12 0.18
C LEU A 110 1.57 7.65 1.35
N LYS A 111 0.59 6.85 1.79
CA LYS A 111 -0.26 7.17 2.95
C LYS A 111 0.09 6.25 4.12
N LEU A 112 0.39 6.85 5.27
CA LEU A 112 0.62 6.11 6.50
C LEU A 112 -0.70 5.87 7.22
N THR A 113 -0.99 4.61 7.52
CA THR A 113 -2.20 4.20 8.25
C THR A 113 -1.79 3.38 9.46
N ALA A 114 -2.43 3.66 10.59
CA ALA A 114 -2.20 2.93 11.82
C ALA A 114 -3.22 1.82 12.00
N PHE A 115 -2.75 0.68 12.50
CA PHE A 115 -3.52 -0.51 12.77
C PHE A 115 -3.40 -0.90 14.25
N ALA A 116 -4.51 -1.30 14.85
CA ALA A 116 -4.57 -1.82 16.19
C ALA A 116 -4.15 -3.30 16.21
N PRO A 117 -3.74 -3.83 17.39
CA PRO A 117 -3.56 -5.27 17.55
C PRO A 117 -4.80 -6.04 17.10
N GLU A 118 -4.57 -7.16 16.43
CA GLU A 118 -5.54 -8.04 15.80
C GLU A 118 -6.33 -7.40 14.64
N ASP A 119 -5.97 -6.21 14.15
CA ASP A 119 -6.57 -5.66 12.93
C ASP A 119 -6.14 -6.51 11.73
N VAL A 120 -7.09 -6.78 10.85
CA VAL A 120 -6.83 -7.45 9.58
C VAL A 120 -6.67 -6.38 8.51
N VAL A 121 -5.50 -6.30 7.90
CA VAL A 121 -5.19 -5.35 6.83
C VAL A 121 -5.86 -5.79 5.52
N PHE A 122 -5.79 -7.08 5.21
CA PHE A 122 -6.50 -7.72 4.11
C PHE A 122 -6.69 -9.21 4.36
N ARG A 123 -7.66 -9.80 3.66
CA ARG A 123 -8.03 -11.22 3.74
C ARG A 123 -7.80 -11.93 2.41
N PRO A 124 -7.59 -13.26 2.42
CA PRO A 124 -7.53 -14.03 1.18
C PRO A 124 -8.85 -13.91 0.42
N GLY A 125 -8.76 -13.81 -0.91
CA GLY A 125 -9.92 -13.65 -1.79
C GLY A 125 -10.51 -12.25 -1.83
N GLU A 126 -9.91 -11.26 -1.16
CA GLU A 126 -10.23 -9.85 -1.38
C GLU A 126 -9.43 -9.31 -2.57
N GLU A 127 -10.05 -8.51 -3.44
CA GLU A 127 -9.34 -7.81 -4.50
C GLU A 127 -8.37 -6.81 -3.88
N SER A 128 -7.10 -6.90 -4.27
CA SER A 128 -6.07 -6.02 -3.77
C SER A 128 -6.08 -4.69 -4.51
N THR A 129 -6.15 -3.62 -3.74
CA THR A 129 -6.24 -2.24 -4.24
C THR A 129 -4.95 -1.44 -4.04
N SER A 130 -3.98 -1.98 -3.31
CA SER A 130 -2.80 -1.24 -2.86
C SER A 130 -1.61 -2.17 -2.60
N MET A 131 -0.40 -1.63 -2.72
CA MET A 131 0.82 -2.19 -2.12
C MET A 131 0.98 -1.66 -0.69
N TYR A 132 1.53 -2.49 0.19
CA TYR A 132 1.74 -2.20 1.60
C TYR A 132 3.22 -2.26 1.96
N VAL A 133 3.67 -1.39 2.85
CA VAL A 133 5.04 -1.37 3.39
C VAL A 133 4.96 -1.20 4.90
N VAL A 134 5.60 -2.08 5.67
CA VAL A 134 5.58 -1.99 7.14
C VAL A 134 6.54 -0.89 7.59
N GLN A 135 6.03 0.16 8.23
CA GLN A 135 6.89 1.20 8.82
C GLN A 135 7.35 0.80 10.23
N SER A 136 6.43 0.35 11.07
CA SER A 136 6.73 -0.06 12.45
C SER A 136 5.63 -0.96 13.01
N GLY A 137 5.99 -1.78 14.00
CA GLY A 137 5.07 -2.69 14.68
C GLY A 137 5.37 -4.16 14.41
N ASP A 138 4.48 -5.04 14.88
CA ASP A 138 4.57 -6.48 14.68
C ASP A 138 3.43 -6.92 13.76
N MET A 139 3.78 -7.51 12.63
CA MET A 139 2.86 -7.86 11.55
C MET A 139 3.06 -9.33 11.17
N GLU A 140 1.98 -10.01 10.88
CA GLU A 140 1.99 -11.42 10.55
C GLU A 140 1.20 -11.68 9.27
N TYR A 141 1.82 -12.40 8.34
CA TYR A 141 1.18 -12.90 7.13
C TYR A 141 0.94 -14.41 7.24
N ARG A 142 -0.32 -14.85 7.08
CA ARG A 142 -0.72 -16.26 7.19
C ARG A 142 -1.38 -16.77 5.92
N VAL A 143 -0.85 -17.88 5.40
CA VAL A 143 -1.47 -18.63 4.29
C VAL A 143 -2.25 -19.81 4.86
N HIS A 144 -3.51 -19.95 4.48
CA HIS A 144 -4.36 -21.06 4.91
C HIS A 144 -4.60 -22.03 3.76
N SER A 145 -4.69 -23.31 4.09
CA SER A 145 -5.14 -24.35 3.17
C SER A 145 -6.65 -24.22 2.89
N SER A 146 -7.14 -24.94 1.88
CA SER A 146 -8.56 -25.11 1.61
C SER A 146 -9.36 -25.63 2.81
N ASN A 147 -8.72 -26.36 3.73
CA ASN A 147 -9.33 -26.86 4.97
C ASN A 147 -9.27 -25.86 6.14
N HIS A 148 -8.92 -24.59 5.89
CA HIS A 148 -8.74 -23.54 6.91
C HIS A 148 -7.63 -23.80 7.94
N GLU A 149 -6.75 -24.76 7.70
CA GLU A 149 -5.53 -24.94 8.50
C GLU A 149 -4.49 -23.90 8.11
N CYS A 150 -3.88 -23.25 9.11
CA CYS A 150 -2.79 -22.31 8.89
C CYS A 150 -1.54 -23.10 8.47
N LEU A 151 -1.18 -23.00 7.19
CA LEU A 151 -0.03 -23.72 6.63
C LEU A 151 1.28 -23.06 7.03
N VAL A 152 1.34 -21.73 6.95
CA VAL A 152 2.54 -20.96 7.24
C VAL A 152 2.17 -19.61 7.84
N ALA A 153 2.88 -19.21 8.90
CA ALA A 153 2.82 -17.88 9.49
C ALA A 153 4.20 -17.22 9.37
N HIS A 154 4.27 -16.14 8.60
CA HIS A 154 5.48 -15.34 8.42
C HIS A 154 5.39 -14.07 9.26
N GLN A 155 6.39 -13.84 10.10
CA GLN A 155 6.58 -12.52 10.71
C GLN A 155 7.11 -11.56 9.66
N VAL A 156 6.45 -10.41 9.55
CA VAL A 156 6.76 -9.38 8.58
C VAL A 156 7.35 -8.19 9.33
N GLY A 157 8.66 -8.05 9.20
CA GLY A 157 9.43 -6.99 9.86
C GLY A 157 9.22 -5.61 9.26
N ALA A 158 9.81 -4.60 9.89
CA ALA A 158 9.87 -3.25 9.34
C ALA A 158 10.56 -3.24 7.96
N LEU A 159 10.12 -2.34 7.10
CA LEU A 159 10.56 -2.14 5.71
C LEU A 159 10.19 -3.26 4.74
N ALA A 160 9.60 -4.37 5.20
CA ALA A 160 9.06 -5.38 4.31
C ALA A 160 7.83 -4.85 3.58
N TRP A 161 7.69 -5.25 2.31
CA TRP A 161 6.56 -4.89 1.46
C TRP A 161 5.74 -6.09 1.03
N LEU A 162 4.46 -5.84 0.76
CA LEU A 162 3.47 -6.84 0.40
C LEU A 162 2.57 -6.33 -0.72
N SER A 163 2.07 -7.28 -1.50
CA SER A 163 1.09 -7.09 -2.57
C SER A 163 1.54 -6.05 -3.61
N GLU A 164 2.83 -6.02 -3.93
CA GLU A 164 3.37 -5.16 -5.01
C GLU A 164 2.65 -5.41 -6.34
N ALA A 165 2.28 -6.68 -6.60
CA ALA A 165 1.50 -7.08 -7.77
C ALA A 165 0.20 -6.26 -7.94
N ALA A 166 -0.40 -5.76 -6.85
CA ALA A 166 -1.61 -4.94 -6.91
C ALA A 166 -1.40 -3.59 -7.61
N LEU A 167 -0.15 -3.12 -7.71
CA LEU A 167 0.19 -1.92 -8.48
C LEU A 167 0.12 -2.17 -9.99
N TRP A 168 0.47 -3.37 -10.43
CA TRP A 168 0.73 -3.68 -11.83
C TRP A 168 -0.39 -4.50 -12.48
N THR A 169 -1.13 -5.29 -11.70
CA THR A 169 -2.17 -6.20 -12.19
C THR A 169 -3.40 -6.27 -11.27
N ASN A 170 -4.44 -6.96 -11.72
CA ASN A 170 -5.61 -7.31 -10.92
C ASN A 170 -5.24 -8.43 -9.93
N TRP A 171 -4.69 -8.05 -8.79
CA TRP A 171 -4.26 -8.98 -7.78
C TRP A 171 -5.38 -9.31 -6.78
N TRP A 172 -5.48 -10.58 -6.39
CA TRP A 172 -6.36 -11.03 -5.31
C TRP A 172 -5.49 -11.56 -4.18
N HIS A 173 -5.75 -11.09 -2.97
CA HIS A 173 -4.97 -11.48 -1.81
C HIS A 173 -5.02 -12.99 -1.59
N ARG A 174 -3.86 -13.56 -1.24
CA ARG A 174 -3.63 -14.99 -1.08
C ARG A 174 -3.60 -15.41 0.38
N GLY A 175 -3.31 -14.48 1.29
CA GLY A 175 -3.24 -14.74 2.72
C GLY A 175 -3.91 -13.66 3.57
N TYR A 176 -3.91 -13.92 4.88
CA TYR A 176 -4.31 -12.93 5.87
C TYR A 176 -3.09 -12.10 6.25
N PHE A 177 -3.20 -10.79 6.18
CA PHE A 177 -2.20 -9.91 6.75
C PHE A 177 -2.78 -9.22 7.97
N THR A 178 -2.21 -9.51 9.14
CA THR A 178 -2.76 -9.10 10.43
C THR A 178 -1.73 -8.40 11.30
N SER A 179 -2.17 -7.40 12.03
CA SER A 179 -1.37 -6.66 12.98
C SER A 179 -1.40 -7.37 14.33
N ARG A 180 -0.25 -7.63 14.96
CA ARG A 180 -0.17 -8.27 16.30
C ARG A 180 0.08 -7.27 17.42
N ALA A 181 0.69 -6.14 17.08
CA ALA A 181 0.85 -4.99 17.96
C ALA A 181 0.22 -3.75 17.33
N ALA A 182 0.29 -2.59 17.96
CA ALA A 182 -0.07 -1.36 17.27
C ALA A 182 0.99 -1.05 16.21
N SER A 183 0.58 -1.00 14.94
CA SER A 183 1.49 -0.93 13.79
C SER A 183 1.18 0.26 12.89
N TRP A 184 2.17 0.70 12.12
CA TRP A 184 2.03 1.71 11.08
C TRP A 184 2.45 1.12 9.74
N ILE A 185 1.61 1.32 8.73
CA ILE A 185 1.80 0.75 7.39
C ILE A 185 1.68 1.87 6.37
N GLY A 186 2.66 1.95 5.48
CA GLY A 186 2.62 2.76 4.27
C GLY A 186 1.80 2.05 3.19
N ILE A 187 0.88 2.77 2.58
CA ILE A 187 -0.03 2.26 1.55
C ILE A 187 0.18 3.06 0.27
N ILE A 188 0.40 2.36 -0.83
CA ILE A 188 0.57 2.92 -2.17
C ILE A 188 -0.55 2.36 -3.06
N LYS A 189 -1.34 3.25 -3.65
CA LYS A 189 -2.41 2.88 -4.59
C LYS A 189 -1.94 3.04 -6.04
N PRO A 190 -2.36 2.16 -6.97
CA PRO A 190 -1.97 2.23 -8.38
C PRO A 190 -2.45 3.53 -9.04
N GLY A 191 -3.69 3.97 -8.79
CA GLY A 191 -4.25 5.18 -9.41
C GLY A 191 -3.41 6.43 -9.15
N PRO A 192 -3.21 6.85 -7.88
CA PRO A 192 -2.36 8.00 -7.57
C PRO A 192 -0.91 7.86 -8.07
N LEU A 193 -0.34 6.65 -8.09
CA LEU A 193 0.99 6.39 -8.66
C LEU A 193 0.99 6.67 -10.17
N ALA A 194 0.00 6.17 -10.90
CA ALA A 194 -0.17 6.38 -12.34
C ALA A 194 -0.29 7.86 -12.67
N GLU A 195 -1.11 8.60 -11.93
CA GLU A 195 -1.32 10.03 -12.16
C GLU A 195 -0.05 10.87 -11.97
N ILE A 196 0.84 10.47 -11.05
CA ILE A 196 2.14 11.13 -10.89
C ILE A 196 3.10 10.72 -11.99
N ALA A 197 3.14 9.44 -12.36
CA ALA A 197 4.01 8.95 -13.41
C ALA A 197 3.70 9.61 -14.76
N LYS A 198 2.42 9.84 -15.08
CA LYS A 198 1.95 10.50 -16.32
C LYS A 198 2.40 11.95 -16.49
N ILE A 199 2.86 12.62 -15.43
CA ILE A 199 3.32 14.02 -15.51
C ILE A 199 4.51 14.14 -16.47
N HIS A 200 5.33 13.09 -16.58
CA HIS A 200 6.49 13.08 -17.47
C HIS A 200 6.57 11.76 -18.26
N THR A 201 6.99 11.85 -19.52
CA THR A 201 7.04 10.70 -20.44
C THR A 201 8.01 9.61 -19.97
N ALA A 202 9.21 9.97 -19.49
CA ALA A 202 10.22 9.00 -19.06
C ALA A 202 9.76 8.13 -17.87
N PRO A 203 9.29 8.69 -16.74
CA PRO A 203 8.71 7.92 -15.63
C PRO A 203 7.52 7.07 -16.05
N TRP A 204 6.61 7.60 -16.87
CA TRP A 204 5.46 6.84 -17.37
C TRP A 204 5.90 5.61 -18.17
N CYS A 205 6.81 5.79 -19.13
CA CYS A 205 7.36 4.70 -19.94
C CYS A 205 8.05 3.65 -19.07
N PHE A 206 8.88 4.08 -18.11
CA PHE A 206 9.55 3.17 -17.19
C PHE A 206 8.56 2.38 -16.34
N CYS A 207 7.54 3.02 -15.74
CA CYS A 207 6.51 2.33 -14.97
C CYS A 207 5.75 1.29 -15.80
N ARG A 208 5.39 1.60 -17.06
CA ARG A 208 4.74 0.65 -17.97
C ARG A 208 5.65 -0.53 -18.32
N GLN A 209 6.93 -0.27 -18.60
CA GLN A 209 7.91 -1.31 -18.91
C GLN A 209 8.15 -2.21 -17.70
N TYR A 210 8.32 -1.63 -16.52
CA TYR A 210 8.47 -2.36 -15.28
C TYR A 210 7.25 -3.23 -14.98
N ALA A 211 6.05 -2.66 -15.06
CA ALA A 211 4.81 -3.41 -14.91
C ALA A 211 4.76 -4.60 -15.87
N ALA A 212 5.08 -4.39 -17.16
CA ALA A 212 5.09 -5.43 -18.17
C ALA A 212 6.03 -6.60 -17.85
N VAL A 213 7.29 -6.26 -17.53
CA VAL A 213 8.32 -7.24 -17.16
C VAL A 213 7.93 -7.97 -15.88
N PHE A 214 7.31 -7.27 -14.92
CA PHE A 214 6.84 -7.86 -13.66
C PHE A 214 5.76 -8.92 -13.87
N VAL A 215 4.70 -8.66 -14.65
CA VAL A 215 3.66 -9.69 -14.84
C VAL A 215 4.11 -10.77 -15.83
N ASP A 216 4.97 -10.47 -16.81
CA ASP A 216 5.60 -11.53 -17.62
C ASP A 216 6.38 -12.49 -16.71
N ASN A 217 7.11 -11.97 -15.72
CA ASN A 217 7.74 -12.79 -14.69
C ASN A 217 6.71 -13.55 -13.84
N LEU A 218 5.64 -12.91 -13.36
CA LEU A 218 4.58 -13.59 -12.59
C LEU A 218 3.91 -14.73 -13.38
N ASN A 219 3.65 -14.54 -14.67
CA ASN A 219 3.01 -15.52 -15.54
C ASN A 219 3.91 -16.74 -15.83
N ARG A 220 5.23 -16.61 -15.65
CA ARG A 220 6.19 -17.73 -15.76
C ARG A 220 6.27 -18.55 -14.48
N LEU A 221 5.84 -18.00 -13.35
CA LEU A 221 5.81 -18.70 -12.08
C LEU A 221 4.62 -19.63 -12.00
N ASN A 222 4.79 -20.75 -11.30
CA ASN A 222 3.68 -21.64 -10.98
C ASN A 222 2.66 -20.92 -10.10
N GLN A 223 1.37 -21.13 -10.36
CA GLN A 223 0.29 -20.46 -9.63
C GLN A 223 0.32 -20.72 -8.12
N GLU A 224 0.84 -21.86 -7.68
CA GLU A 224 0.99 -22.21 -6.25
C GLU A 224 2.05 -21.36 -5.54
N SER A 225 2.99 -20.77 -6.29
CA SER A 225 4.04 -19.92 -5.74
C SER A 225 3.60 -18.46 -5.55
N TRP A 226 2.49 -18.05 -6.17
CA TRP A 226 1.96 -16.69 -6.05
C TRP A 226 1.44 -16.45 -4.63
N ASN A 227 2.04 -15.48 -3.97
CA ASN A 227 1.69 -15.05 -2.63
C ASN A 227 1.82 -13.51 -2.52
N ASP A 228 1.31 -12.94 -1.43
CA ASP A 228 1.38 -11.48 -1.21
C ASP A 228 2.76 -10.99 -0.77
N LEU A 229 3.73 -11.88 -0.48
CA LEU A 229 5.08 -11.46 -0.13
C LEU A 229 5.81 -11.04 -1.42
N GLY A 230 6.59 -9.96 -1.33
CA GLY A 230 7.35 -9.44 -2.46
C GLY A 230 8.37 -10.45 -3.00
N LEU A 231 8.80 -10.23 -4.24
CA LEU A 231 9.96 -10.95 -4.80
C LEU A 231 11.24 -10.52 -4.06
N ASP A 232 12.21 -11.43 -4.03
CA ASP A 232 13.53 -11.14 -3.47
C ASP A 232 14.19 -9.96 -4.20
N THR A 233 14.99 -9.18 -3.48
CA THR A 233 15.62 -7.95 -4.00
C THR A 233 16.42 -8.19 -5.28
N GLU A 234 17.15 -9.30 -5.41
CA GLU A 234 17.92 -9.65 -6.61
C GLU A 234 17.01 -9.83 -7.84
N LYS A 235 15.87 -10.51 -7.68
CA LYS A 235 14.91 -10.68 -8.77
C LYS A 235 14.32 -9.35 -9.18
N LEU A 236 13.95 -8.51 -8.22
CA LEU A 236 13.42 -7.18 -8.47
C LEU A 236 14.43 -6.29 -9.21
N GLN A 237 15.72 -6.36 -8.85
CA GLN A 237 16.79 -5.67 -9.59
C GLN A 237 16.84 -6.15 -11.04
N GLY A 238 16.77 -7.46 -11.29
CA GLY A 238 16.68 -8.01 -12.65
C GLY A 238 15.49 -7.48 -13.45
N LEU A 239 14.33 -7.31 -12.81
CA LEU A 239 13.16 -6.69 -13.46
C LEU A 239 13.39 -5.21 -13.77
N VAL A 240 14.04 -4.47 -12.87
CA VAL A 240 14.41 -3.06 -13.08
C VAL A 240 15.36 -2.94 -14.27
N GLU A 241 16.41 -3.75 -14.36
CA GLU A 241 17.33 -3.75 -15.51
C GLU A 241 16.61 -4.08 -16.82
N GLY A 242 15.70 -5.06 -16.80
CA GLY A 242 14.86 -5.39 -17.96
C GLY A 242 13.97 -4.23 -18.42
N ALA A 243 13.50 -3.40 -17.48
CA ALA A 243 12.64 -2.25 -17.73
C ALA A 243 13.39 -0.97 -18.13
N LYS A 244 14.73 -0.92 -18.01
CA LYS A 244 15.53 0.21 -18.49
C LYS A 244 15.66 0.24 -20.02
N ASN A 245 15.47 -0.90 -20.70
CA ASN A 245 15.68 -1.04 -22.14
C ASN A 245 14.35 -0.96 -22.92
N PRO A 246 14.04 0.19 -23.54
CA PRO A 246 12.77 0.42 -24.23
C PRO A 246 12.60 -0.39 -25.54
N GLU A 247 13.68 -0.91 -26.12
CA GLU A 247 13.62 -1.68 -27.37
C GLU A 247 12.76 -2.95 -27.25
N ASN A 248 12.71 -3.56 -26.05
CA ASN A 248 11.87 -4.73 -25.78
C ASN A 248 10.35 -4.44 -25.85
N PHE A 249 9.93 -3.17 -25.77
CA PHE A 249 8.52 -2.78 -25.67
C PHE A 249 7.94 -2.36 -27.02
N LEU A 250 8.70 -1.61 -27.83
CA LEU A 250 8.24 -1.17 -29.15
C LEU A 250 7.97 -2.35 -30.09
N GLU A 251 8.74 -3.43 -30.00
CA GLU A 251 8.50 -4.67 -30.76
C GLU A 251 7.26 -5.44 -30.29
N LYS A 252 6.92 -5.41 -28.99
CA LYS A 252 5.74 -6.12 -28.44
C LYS A 252 4.44 -5.35 -28.66
N GLU A 253 4.45 -4.02 -28.61
CA GLU A 253 3.26 -3.18 -28.82
C GLU A 253 2.88 -3.10 -30.31
N THR A 254 3.86 -3.09 -31.22
CA THR A 254 3.62 -3.24 -32.67
C THR A 254 3.07 -4.62 -33.03
N ARG A 255 3.52 -5.70 -32.35
CA ARG A 255 2.98 -7.06 -32.54
C ARG A 255 1.56 -7.22 -32.00
N SER A 256 1.20 -6.48 -30.95
CA SER A 256 -0.14 -6.53 -30.32
C SER A 256 -1.18 -5.66 -31.03
N ARG A 257 -0.76 -4.60 -31.73
CA ARG A 257 -1.64 -3.77 -32.58
C ARG A 257 -1.81 -4.29 -34.01
N GLY A 258 -1.10 -5.34 -34.39
CA GLY A 258 -1.03 -5.87 -35.75
C GLY A 258 -2.02 -6.98 -36.09
N VAL A 259 -3.25 -7.01 -35.55
CA VAL A 259 -4.34 -7.88 -36.06
C VAL A 259 -5.72 -7.27 -35.78
N GLU A 260 -6.05 -6.10 -36.33
CA GLU A 260 -7.45 -5.70 -36.56
C GLU A 260 -7.54 -4.94 -37.89
N SER A 261 -7.32 -5.67 -38.99
CA SER A 261 -7.74 -5.23 -40.32
C SER A 261 -9.23 -5.56 -40.45
N TRP A 262 -10.05 -4.53 -40.42
CA TRP A 262 -11.47 -4.61 -40.76
C TRP A 262 -11.62 -5.06 -42.21
N ALA A 263 -12.31 -6.19 -42.41
CA ALA A 263 -12.93 -6.53 -43.67
C ALA A 263 -14.31 -7.11 -43.35
N ASP A 264 -15.32 -6.44 -43.89
CA ASP A 264 -16.74 -6.74 -43.80
C ASP A 264 -17.09 -8.21 -44.05
N SER A 265 -18.08 -8.71 -43.32
CA SER A 265 -19.24 -9.40 -43.91
C SER A 265 -20.34 -9.60 -42.86
N ASP A 266 -21.51 -9.06 -43.19
CA ASP A 266 -22.83 -9.45 -42.70
C ASP A 266 -22.96 -10.97 -42.56
N ASP A 267 -23.49 -11.45 -41.42
CA ASP A 267 -24.71 -12.26 -41.46
C ASP A 267 -25.38 -12.32 -40.09
N GLY A 268 -26.71 -12.16 -40.09
CA GLY A 268 -27.53 -12.19 -38.90
C GLY A 268 -27.87 -13.61 -38.46
N ARG A 269 -27.90 -13.86 -37.14
CA ARG A 269 -28.89 -14.74 -36.50
C ARG A 269 -28.86 -14.64 -34.97
N SER A 270 -30.02 -14.30 -34.42
CA SER A 270 -30.43 -14.51 -33.03
C SER A 270 -30.47 -16.01 -32.69
N ILE A 271 -30.12 -16.41 -31.46
CA ILE A 271 -30.91 -17.31 -30.57
C ILE A 271 -30.21 -17.48 -29.20
N ARG A 272 -31.00 -17.12 -28.17
CA ARG A 272 -31.19 -17.65 -26.80
C ARG A 272 -30.04 -17.94 -25.83
N SER A 273 -30.32 -17.44 -24.63
CA SER A 273 -29.80 -17.76 -23.31
C SER A 273 -29.74 -19.24 -22.92
N SER A 274 -28.68 -19.61 -22.21
CA SER A 274 -28.78 -20.49 -21.05
C SER A 274 -27.70 -20.19 -20.03
N ARG A 275 -28.14 -19.84 -18.81
CA ARG A 275 -27.35 -19.83 -17.58
C ARG A 275 -26.65 -21.19 -17.40
N ASN A 276 -25.36 -21.18 -17.10
CA ASN A 276 -24.82 -22.20 -16.21
C ASN A 276 -23.64 -21.70 -15.37
N SER A 277 -23.56 -22.30 -14.19
CA SER A 277 -22.85 -21.90 -12.98
C SER A 277 -21.35 -22.23 -13.00
N SER A 278 -20.58 -21.28 -12.46
CA SER A 278 -19.43 -21.46 -11.55
C SER A 278 -18.28 -22.41 -11.95
N LYS A 279 -17.41 -21.93 -12.84
CA LYS A 279 -15.95 -22.10 -12.71
C LYS A 279 -15.32 -20.75 -13.03
N VAL A 280 -14.81 -20.04 -12.03
CA VAL A 280 -13.92 -18.89 -12.27
C VAL A 280 -12.63 -19.49 -12.80
N GLN A 281 -12.55 -19.59 -14.12
CA GLN A 281 -11.36 -20.01 -14.83
C GLN A 281 -10.43 -18.79 -14.81
N GLU A 282 -9.62 -18.66 -13.77
CA GLU A 282 -8.64 -17.57 -13.63
C GLU A 282 -7.60 -17.70 -14.75
N ARG A 283 -7.79 -16.87 -15.77
CA ARG A 283 -6.91 -16.78 -16.95
C ARG A 283 -5.55 -16.20 -16.54
N PRO A 284 -4.47 -16.47 -17.30
CA PRO A 284 -3.23 -15.70 -17.16
C PRO A 284 -3.55 -14.20 -17.17
N PHE A 285 -2.81 -13.41 -16.39
CA PHE A 285 -3.04 -11.97 -16.29
C PHE A 285 -2.87 -11.35 -17.69
N SER A 286 -3.99 -11.02 -18.33
CA SER A 286 -4.03 -10.37 -19.64
C SER A 286 -4.20 -8.87 -19.45
N GLY A 287 -3.11 -8.12 -19.59
CA GLY A 287 -3.09 -6.67 -19.41
C GLY A 287 -2.67 -6.21 -18.01
N PHE A 288 -2.17 -4.98 -17.94
CA PHE A 288 -1.63 -4.35 -16.74
C PHE A 288 -2.50 -3.15 -16.36
N LYS A 289 -2.55 -2.78 -15.08
CA LYS A 289 -3.35 -1.65 -14.58
C LYS A 289 -2.85 -0.27 -15.04
N LEU A 290 -1.68 -0.19 -15.67
CA LEU A 290 -1.02 1.04 -16.14
C LEU A 290 -0.98 1.16 -17.65
#